data_AF-A0A9N9NDR4-F1
#
_entry.id   AF-A0A9N9NDR4-F1
#
_cell.length_a   1.000
_cell.length_b   1.000
_cell.length_c   1.000
_cell.angle_alpha   90.00
_cell.angle_beta   90.00
_cell.angle_gamma   90.00
#
_symmetry.space_group_name_H-M   'P 1'
#
loop_
_entity.id
_entity.type
_entity.pdbx_description
1 polymer ?
#
loop_
_entity_poly.entity_id
_entity_poly.type
_entity_poly.pdbx_seq_one_letter_code
_entity_poly.pdbx_strand_id
1 'polypeptide(L)'
;LELYTYHQESNANSLFRSLLKFRNLEYLAIYPGENARRQHFEKLLTHRRLKDVKFYFGNIDDMQLYYNDLQRRNRGCLHAEFSSGNFITLNSE
;
A
#
# COMPACT_ATOMS: atom_id res chain seq x y z
N LEU A 1 -22.75 1.27 -5.80
CA LEU A 1 -22.33 2.24 -4.77
C LEU A 1 -20.99 1.76 -4.23
N GLU A 2 -19.91 2.49 -4.50
CA GLU A 2 -18.61 2.22 -3.87
C GLU A 2 -18.55 3.00 -2.55
N LEU A 3 -18.22 2.32 -1.46
CA LEU A 3 -18.11 2.94 -0.15
C LEU A 3 -16.64 3.32 0.07
N TYR A 4 -16.35 4.62 0.01
CA TYR A 4 -15.01 5.13 0.30
C TYR A 4 -14.88 5.41 1.80
N THR A 5 -13.89 4.78 2.43
CA THR A 5 -13.53 5.06 3.82
C THR A 5 -12.10 5.57 3.88
N TYR A 6 -11.91 6.69 4.56
CA TYR A 6 -10.60 7.30 4.77
C TYR A 6 -10.10 6.98 6.17
N HIS A 7 -8.90 6.40 6.25
CA HIS A 7 -8.22 6.11 7.50
C HIS A 7 -6.84 6.75 7.48
N GLN A 8 -6.53 7.51 8.53
CA GLN A 8 -5.22 8.08 8.76
C GLN A 8 -4.64 7.48 10.03
N GLU A 9 -3.45 6.90 9.92
CA GLU A 9 -2.74 6.24 11.02
C GLU A 9 -1.28 6.71 10.98
N SER A 10 -0.77 7.20 12.10
CA SER A 10 0.63 7.63 12.21
C SER A 10 1.61 6.46 12.23
N ASN A 11 1.14 5.26 12.55
CA ASN A 11 1.93 4.03 12.54
C ASN A 11 1.50 3.13 11.37
N ALA A 12 2.38 2.97 10.39
CA ALA A 12 2.16 2.12 9.22
C ALA A 12 1.75 0.69 9.61
N ASN A 13 2.37 0.09 10.64
CA ASN A 13 2.01 -1.26 11.07
C ASN A 13 0.59 -1.36 11.61
N SER A 14 0.10 -0.33 12.29
CA SER A 14 -1.29 -0.26 12.76
C SER A 14 -2.26 -0.16 11.59
N LEU A 15 -1.93 0.67 10.58
CA LEU A 15 -2.70 0.78 9.34
C LEU A 15 -2.86 -0.58 8.66
N PHE A 16 -1.75 -1.28 8.40
CA PHE A 16 -1.80 -2.61 7.76
C PHE A 16 -2.60 -3.63 8.59
N ARG A 17 -2.47 -3.62 9.93
CA ARG A 17 -3.26 -4.50 10.81
C ARG A 17 -4.76 -4.19 10.74
N SER A 18 -5.14 -2.92 10.69
CA SER A 18 -6.54 -2.50 10.58
C SER A 18 -7.12 -2.88 9.22
N LEU A 19 -6.36 -2.69 8.14
CA LEU A 19 -6.77 -3.03 6.78
C LEU A 19 -7.02 -4.54 6.61
N LEU A 20 -6.22 -5.39 7.26
CA LEU A 20 -6.42 -6.85 7.25
C LEU A 20 -7.73 -7.31 7.91
N LYS A 21 -8.43 -6.46 8.68
CA LYS A 21 -9.71 -6.80 9.30
C LYS A 21 -10.89 -6.65 8.35
N PHE A 22 -10.74 -5.93 7.24
CA PHE A 22 -11.83 -5.66 6.31
C PHE A 22 -12.07 -6.84 5.36
N ARG A 23 -13.04 -7.69 5.71
CA ARG A 23 -13.38 -8.91 4.96
C ARG A 23 -13.85 -8.69 3.51
N ASN A 24 -14.18 -7.46 3.12
CA ASN A 24 -14.66 -7.11 1.78
C ASN A 24 -13.71 -6.14 1.06
N LEU A 25 -12.46 -5.99 1.54
CA LEU A 25 -11.49 -5.11 0.93
C LEU A 25 -10.92 -5.71 -0.35
N GLU A 26 -11.31 -5.16 -1.50
CA GLU A 26 -10.80 -5.56 -2.83
C GLU A 26 -9.82 -4.54 -3.42
N TYR A 27 -10.00 -3.26 -3.06
CA TYR A 27 -9.19 -2.14 -3.54
C TYR A 27 -8.67 -1.32 -2.36
N LEU A 28 -7.42 -0.88 -2.43
CA LEU A 28 -6.77 -0.10 -1.38
C LEU A 28 -5.87 1.00 -1.96
N ALA A 29 -6.08 2.25 -1.54
CA ALA A 29 -5.18 3.36 -1.83
C ALA A 29 -4.47 3.79 -0.54
N ILE A 30 -3.14 3.88 -0.54
CA ILE A 30 -2.33 4.21 0.63
C ILE A 30 -1.39 5.37 0.31
N TYR A 31 -1.30 6.31 1.27
CA TYR A 31 -0.33 7.39 1.30
C TYR A 31 0.67 7.11 2.43
N PRO A 32 1.67 6.24 2.22
CA PRO A 32 2.50 5.71 3.31
C PRO A 32 3.52 6.70 3.88
N GLY A 33 3.76 7.84 3.21
CA GLY A 33 4.84 8.76 3.54
C GLY A 33 6.23 8.11 3.40
N GLU A 34 7.24 8.66 4.06
CA GLU A 34 8.65 8.23 3.90
C GLU A 34 8.99 6.82 4.44
N ASN A 35 8.05 6.15 5.11
CA ASN A 35 8.32 4.91 5.86
C ASN A 35 7.80 3.62 5.18
N ALA A 36 7.40 3.68 3.91
CA ALA A 36 7.03 2.48 3.16
C ALA A 36 8.24 1.55 2.97
N ARG A 37 8.04 0.23 3.05
CA ARG A 37 9.10 -0.80 2.95
C ARG A 37 8.50 -2.10 2.43
N ARG A 38 9.29 -3.00 1.84
CA ARG A 38 8.82 -4.30 1.31
C ARG A 38 7.93 -5.10 2.27
N GLN A 39 8.25 -5.10 3.57
CA GLN A 39 7.52 -5.86 4.60
C GLN A 39 6.05 -5.46 4.72
N HIS A 40 5.72 -4.23 4.32
CA HIS A 40 4.36 -3.72 4.32
C HIS A 40 3.55 -4.31 3.16
N PHE A 41 4.17 -4.44 1.99
CA PHE A 41 3.57 -5.10 0.83
C PHE A 41 3.40 -6.60 1.04
N GLU A 42 4.39 -7.27 1.64
CA GLU A 42 4.29 -8.69 2.01
C GLU A 42 3.06 -8.97 2.88
N LYS A 43 2.72 -8.06 3.81
CA LYS A 43 1.50 -8.17 4.62
C LYS A 43 0.23 -8.07 3.77
N LEU A 44 0.19 -7.16 2.79
CA LEU A 44 -0.97 -7.02 1.90
C LEU A 44 -1.19 -8.26 1.04
N LEU A 45 -0.12 -8.93 0.59
CA LEU A 45 -0.22 -10.19 -0.17
C LEU A 45 -0.93 -11.30 0.61
N THR A 46 -0.97 -11.23 1.94
CA THR A 46 -1.70 -12.21 2.76
C THR A 46 -3.22 -11.99 2.78
N HIS A 47 -3.70 -10.86 2.26
CA HIS A 47 -5.13 -10.52 2.26
C HIS A 47 -5.88 -11.23 1.13
N ARG A 48 -6.72 -12.21 1.47
CA ARG A 48 -7.36 -13.13 0.51
C ARG A 48 -8.21 -12.47 -0.59
N ARG A 49 -8.76 -11.28 -0.34
CA ARG A 49 -9.66 -10.60 -1.28
C ARG A 49 -9.09 -9.33 -1.90
N LEU A 50 -7.93 -8.87 -1.41
CA LEU A 50 -7.34 -7.67 -1.95
C LEU A 50 -6.80 -8.01 -3.34
N LYS A 51 -7.29 -7.31 -4.35
CA LYS A 51 -6.91 -7.50 -5.75
C LYS A 51 -6.02 -6.38 -6.25
N ASP A 52 -6.25 -5.17 -5.73
CA ASP A 52 -5.59 -3.97 -6.22
C ASP A 52 -5.12 -3.08 -5.05
N VAL A 53 -3.87 -2.62 -5.14
CA VAL A 53 -3.33 -1.60 -4.23
C VAL A 53 -2.63 -0.48 -5.00
N LYS A 54 -2.87 0.77 -4.59
CA LYS A 54 -2.16 1.94 -5.09
C LYS A 54 -1.37 2.60 -3.96
N PHE A 55 -0.08 2.81 -4.18
CA PHE A 55 0.81 3.52 -3.28
C PHE A 55 1.12 4.91 -3.83
N TYR A 56 0.85 5.94 -3.03
CA TYR A 56 1.07 7.34 -3.38
C TYR A 56 2.12 7.99 -2.51
N PHE A 57 3.12 8.58 -3.15
CA PHE A 57 4.22 9.33 -2.53
C PHE A 57 5.08 8.50 -1.56
N GLY A 58 6.20 9.09 -1.15
CA GLY A 58 7.12 8.50 -0.18
C GLY A 58 8.18 7.59 -0.80
N ASN A 59 9.03 7.03 0.06
CA ASN A 59 10.14 6.15 -0.34
C ASN A 59 9.62 4.73 -0.61
N ILE A 60 8.98 4.54 -1.77
CA ILE A 60 8.35 3.28 -2.18
C ILE A 60 9.25 2.42 -3.09
N ASP A 61 10.49 2.83 -3.32
CA ASP A 61 11.41 2.19 -4.27
C ASP A 61 11.68 0.72 -3.92
N ASP A 62 11.98 0.42 -2.64
CA ASP A 62 12.20 -0.94 -2.15
C ASP A 62 10.97 -1.84 -2.40
N MET A 63 9.78 -1.28 -2.20
CA MET A 63 8.52 -1.99 -2.42
C MET A 63 8.25 -2.24 -3.90
N GLN A 64 8.52 -1.25 -4.76
CA GLN A 64 8.39 -1.36 -6.19
C GLN A 64 9.37 -2.37 -6.78
N LEU A 65 10.63 -2.36 -6.32
CA LEU A 65 11.64 -3.36 -6.70
C LEU A 65 11.19 -4.77 -6.32
N TYR A 66 10.68 -4.96 -5.12
CA TYR A 66 10.15 -6.24 -4.66
C TYR A 66 8.96 -6.73 -5.49
N TYR A 67 8.00 -5.84 -5.78
CA TYR A 67 6.85 -6.18 -6.63
C TYR A 67 7.28 -6.60 -8.04
N ASN A 68 8.23 -5.88 -8.65
CA ASN A 68 8.75 -6.22 -9.96
C ASN A 68 9.43 -7.60 -9.99
N ASP A 69 10.17 -7.97 -8.94
CA ASP A 69 10.76 -9.31 -8.81
C ASP A 69 9.68 -10.41 -8.67
N LEU A 70 8.63 -10.15 -7.88
CA LEU A 70 7.49 -11.05 -7.74
C LEU A 70 6.77 -11.31 -9.08
N GLN A 71 6.49 -10.25 -9.84
CA GLN A 71 5.88 -10.32 -11.17
C GLN A 71 6.72 -11.16 -12.14
N ARG A 72 8.04 -10.93 -12.18
CA ARG A 72 8.97 -11.73 -13.01
C ARG A 72 8.96 -13.22 -12.67
N ARG A 73 8.69 -13.56 -11.42
CA ARG A 73 8.60 -14.96 -10.95
C ARG A 73 7.21 -15.57 -11.16
N ASN A 74 6.26 -14.86 -11.78
CA ASN A 74 4.84 -15.22 -11.87
C ASN A 74 4.24 -15.58 -10.49
N ARG A 75 4.68 -14.87 -9.45
CA ARG A 75 4.24 -15.07 -8.07
C ARG A 75 3.58 -13.77 -7.59
N GLY A 76 2.27 -13.69 -7.69
CA GLY A 76 1.52 -12.54 -7.19
C GLY A 76 0.08 -12.57 -7.69
N CYS A 77 -0.87 -12.54 -6.77
CA CYS A 77 -2.30 -12.41 -7.07
C CYS A 77 -2.81 -10.97 -6.88
N LEU A 78 -1.94 -10.07 -6.41
CA LEU A 78 -2.23 -8.68 -6.10
C LEU A 78 -1.60 -7.79 -7.17
N HIS A 79 -2.41 -6.97 -7.83
CA HIS A 79 -1.93 -5.87 -8.67
C HIS A 79 -1.53 -4.69 -7.80
N ALA A 80 -0.39 -4.06 -8.13
CA ALA A 80 0.15 -2.94 -7.39
C ALA A 80 0.60 -1.80 -8.32
N GLU A 81 0.18 -0.57 -7.99
CA GLU A 81 0.60 0.65 -8.67
C GLU A 81 1.39 1.54 -7.71
N PHE A 82 2.46 2.15 -8.23
CA PHE A 82 3.38 2.99 -7.47
C PHE A 82 3.46 4.36 -8.12
N SER A 83 3.00 5.38 -7.41
CA SER A 83 3.12 6.78 -7.82
C SER A 83 4.13 7.46 -6.91
N SER A 84 5.39 7.54 -7.37
CA SER A 84 6.46 8.21 -6.65
C SER A 84 6.24 9.71 -6.58
N GLY A 85 6.80 10.34 -5.54
CA GLY A 85 6.73 11.79 -5.35
C GLY A 85 6.87 12.15 -3.87
N ASN A 86 7.04 13.44 -3.61
CA ASN A 86 7.11 13.96 -2.25
C ASN A 86 5.70 14.31 -1.76
N PHE A 87 5.37 13.89 -0.55
CA PHE A 87 4.15 14.35 0.11
C PHE A 87 4.38 15.81 0.49
N ILE A 88 3.84 16.75 -0.29
CA ILE A 88 3.90 18.17 0.07
C ILE A 88 2.93 18.36 1.24
N THR A 89 3.46 18.33 2.46
CA THR A 89 2.74 18.94 3.58
C THR A 89 2.67 20.43 3.29
N LEU A 90 1.45 20.97 3.14
CA LEU A 90 1.15 22.41 3.00
C LEU A 90 1.60 23.27 4.21
N ASN A 91 2.46 22.74 5.08
CA ASN A 91 3.09 23.41 6.22
C ASN A 91 4.61 23.33 6.10
N SER A 92 5.14 23.59 4.90
CA SER A 92 6.56 23.94 4.77
C SER A 92 6.65 25.41 5.18
N GLU A 93 7.00 25.68 6.44
CA GLU A 93 7.41 27.03 6.88
C GLU A 93 8.63 27.51 6.08
#